data_AF-A0A1B8YI15-F1
#
_entry.id   AF-A0A1B8YI15-F1
#
_cell.length_a   1.000
_cell.length_b   1.000
_cell.length_c   1.000
_cell.angle_alpha   90.00
_cell.angle_beta   90.00
_cell.angle_gamma   90.00
#
_symmetry.space_group_name_H-M   'P 1'
#
loop_
_entity.id
_entity.type
_entity.pdbx_description
1 polymer ?
#
loop_
_entity_poly.entity_id
_entity_poly.type
_entity_poly.pdbx_seq_one_letter_code
_entity_poly.pdbx_strand_id
1 'polypeptide(L)'
;MRYFNQMESWQSFRWPGETDEPGVTLMWTSVNTGARLFGDYQGNWGLIRWLARAKAERLDESRYRLIFTASDGLPLTWILRTELGKGPLALLKLRGFKLPKNIFAVKPGSHTTISVENDDDLMAE
;
A
#
# COMPACT_ATOMS: atom_id res chain seq x y z
N MET A 1 -20.97 -4.22 0.81
CA MET A 1 -21.24 -3.44 2.05
C MET A 1 -22.20 -2.31 1.71
N ARG A 2 -23.17 -1.99 2.56
CA ARG A 2 -24.12 -0.87 2.37
C ARG A 2 -24.29 -0.15 3.71
N TYR A 3 -24.31 1.18 3.70
CA TYR A 3 -24.45 2.03 4.89
C TYR A 3 -25.41 3.17 4.59
N PHE A 4 -26.35 3.43 5.50
CA PHE A 4 -27.40 4.45 5.36
C PHE A 4 -27.56 5.27 6.64
N ASN A 5 -26.44 5.60 7.31
CA ASN A 5 -26.40 6.38 8.55
C ASN A 5 -27.09 5.70 9.75
N GLN A 6 -27.14 4.37 9.77
CA GLN A 6 -27.52 3.62 10.97
C GLN A 6 -26.32 3.46 11.94
N MET A 7 -26.58 2.85 13.09
CA MET A 7 -25.54 2.41 14.02
C MET A 7 -24.50 1.55 13.30
N GLU A 8 -23.23 1.92 13.44
CA GLU A 8 -22.13 1.27 12.75
C GLU A 8 -21.85 -0.13 13.29
N SER A 9 -21.42 -1.01 12.40
CA SER A 9 -20.94 -2.35 12.74
C SER A 9 -19.69 -2.69 11.93
N TRP A 10 -18.80 -3.48 12.53
CA TRP A 10 -17.61 -3.95 11.84
C TRP A 10 -17.98 -4.99 10.79
N GLN A 11 -17.50 -4.79 9.56
CA GLN A 11 -17.62 -5.77 8.49
C GLN A 11 -16.23 -6.29 8.09
N SER A 12 -16.01 -7.57 8.33
CA SER A 12 -14.80 -8.25 7.87
C SER A 12 -14.89 -8.50 6.37
N PHE A 13 -13.76 -8.41 5.69
CA PHE A 13 -13.62 -8.81 4.29
C PHE A 13 -12.28 -9.52 4.10
N ARG A 14 -12.22 -10.41 3.10
CA ARG A 14 -10.98 -11.07 2.67
C ARG A 14 -10.54 -10.48 1.34
N TRP A 15 -9.24 -10.32 1.17
CA TRP A 15 -8.62 -9.91 -0.09
C TRP A 15 -7.32 -10.69 -0.31
N PRO A 16 -7.07 -11.22 -1.51
CA PRO A 16 -8.01 -11.37 -2.63
C PRO A 16 -9.23 -12.22 -2.23
N GLY A 17 -10.40 -11.91 -2.79
CA GLY A 17 -11.61 -12.70 -2.59
C GLY A 17 -11.72 -13.83 -3.60
N GLU A 18 -12.59 -14.80 -3.32
CA GLU A 18 -12.99 -15.85 -4.26
C GLU A 18 -14.25 -15.38 -4.99
N THR A 19 -14.07 -14.67 -6.10
CA THR A 19 -15.17 -14.16 -6.92
C THR A 19 -14.77 -14.14 -8.40
N ASP A 20 -15.71 -14.44 -9.28
CA ASP A 20 -15.51 -14.42 -10.73
C ASP A 20 -15.42 -12.99 -11.29
N GLU A 21 -15.95 -12.01 -10.56
CA GLU A 21 -15.93 -10.58 -10.90
C GLU A 21 -15.21 -9.78 -9.80
N PRO A 22 -13.87 -9.92 -9.68
CA PRO A 22 -13.12 -9.20 -8.66
C PRO A 22 -13.12 -7.71 -8.96
N GLY A 23 -13.27 -6.89 -7.92
CA GLY A 23 -13.23 -5.44 -8.06
C GLY A 23 -13.77 -4.72 -6.84
N VAL A 24 -13.72 -3.39 -6.90
CA VAL A 24 -14.35 -2.50 -5.92
C VAL A 24 -15.10 -1.40 -6.65
N THR A 25 -16.39 -1.30 -6.37
CA THR A 25 -17.24 -0.21 -6.85
C THR A 25 -17.73 0.58 -5.65
N LEU A 26 -17.50 1.90 -5.67
CA LEU A 26 -17.99 2.79 -4.63
C LEU A 26 -19.09 3.69 -5.20
N MET A 27 -20.31 3.51 -4.70
CA MET A 27 -21.42 4.42 -4.92
C MET A 27 -21.77 5.16 -3.63
N TRP A 28 -22.20 6.40 -3.76
CA TRP A 28 -22.59 7.25 -2.65
C TRP A 28 -23.80 8.09 -3.03
N THR A 29 -24.53 8.57 -2.03
CA THR A 29 -25.71 9.42 -2.23
C THR A 29 -25.61 10.60 -1.28
N SER A 30 -25.76 11.82 -1.80
CA SER A 30 -25.97 13.02 -0.96
C SER A 30 -27.37 13.58 -1.13
N VAL A 31 -27.71 14.47 -0.18
CA VAL A 31 -28.99 15.20 -0.13
C VAL A 31 -29.25 15.96 -1.43
N ASN A 32 -28.20 16.53 -2.04
CA ASN A 32 -28.34 17.46 -3.16
C ASN A 32 -28.21 16.81 -4.54
N THR A 33 -27.67 15.59 -4.63
CA THR A 33 -27.20 15.07 -5.93
C THR A 33 -27.59 13.63 -6.29
N GLY A 34 -28.39 12.96 -5.45
CA GLY A 34 -28.81 11.58 -5.69
C GLY A 34 -27.64 10.59 -5.66
N ALA A 35 -27.85 9.38 -6.17
CA ALA A 35 -26.82 8.33 -6.21
C ALA A 35 -25.79 8.61 -7.31
N ARG A 36 -24.50 8.57 -6.94
CA ARG A 36 -23.36 8.81 -7.84
C ARG A 36 -22.30 7.74 -7.67
N LEU A 37 -21.63 7.42 -8.78
CA LEU A 37 -20.45 6.57 -8.80
C LEU A 37 -19.23 7.42 -8.40
N PHE A 38 -18.53 7.01 -7.34
CA PHE A 38 -17.22 7.56 -7.01
C PHE A 38 -16.13 6.98 -7.91
N GLY A 39 -16.17 5.66 -8.11
CA GLY A 39 -15.21 4.96 -8.95
C GLY A 39 -15.48 3.46 -9.01
N ASP A 40 -15.05 2.87 -10.11
CA ASP A 40 -15.10 1.45 -10.38
C ASP A 40 -13.68 0.93 -10.67
N TYR A 41 -13.21 0.01 -9.82
CA TYR A 41 -11.85 -0.53 -9.84
C TYR A 41 -11.92 -2.04 -10.01
N GLN A 42 -11.93 -2.50 -11.26
CA GLN A 42 -12.05 -3.92 -11.61
C GLN A 42 -10.79 -4.75 -11.29
N GLY A 43 -10.88 -6.07 -11.33
CA GLY A 43 -9.75 -7.00 -11.11
C GLY A 43 -9.32 -7.16 -9.65
N ASN A 44 -8.45 -8.14 -9.40
CA ASN A 44 -7.94 -8.49 -8.06
C ASN A 44 -7.26 -7.30 -7.34
N TRP A 45 -6.64 -6.37 -8.09
CA TRP A 45 -6.01 -5.17 -7.53
C TRP A 45 -6.97 -3.99 -7.35
N GLY A 46 -8.27 -4.19 -7.59
CA GLY A 46 -9.31 -3.18 -7.45
C GLY A 46 -9.29 -2.50 -6.08
N LEU A 47 -9.22 -3.30 -5.01
CA LEU A 47 -9.14 -2.80 -3.64
C LEU A 47 -7.93 -1.89 -3.44
N ILE A 48 -6.75 -2.28 -3.91
CA ILE A 48 -5.52 -1.51 -3.71
C ILE A 48 -5.58 -0.19 -4.50
N ARG A 49 -6.15 -0.21 -5.71
CA ARG A 49 -6.38 1.00 -6.51
C ARG A 49 -7.40 1.93 -5.86
N TRP A 50 -8.45 1.39 -5.24
CA TRP A 50 -9.41 2.16 -4.46
C TRP A 50 -8.73 2.76 -3.22
N LEU A 51 -8.04 1.96 -2.39
CA LEU A 51 -7.31 2.44 -1.21
C LEU A 51 -6.28 3.52 -1.55
N ALA A 52 -5.65 3.45 -2.73
CA ALA A 52 -4.71 4.46 -3.20
C ALA A 52 -5.34 5.84 -3.46
N ARG A 53 -6.68 5.92 -3.59
CA ARG A 53 -7.41 7.20 -3.71
C ARG A 53 -7.76 7.82 -2.36
N ALA A 54 -7.67 7.06 -1.28
CA ALA A 54 -7.98 7.56 0.05
C ALA A 54 -6.82 8.41 0.61
N LYS A 55 -7.17 9.46 1.35
CA LYS A 55 -6.28 9.98 2.39
C LYS A 55 -6.36 9.03 3.58
N ALA A 56 -5.27 8.30 3.85
CA ALA A 56 -5.18 7.35 4.96
C ALA A 56 -4.46 7.97 6.16
N GLU A 57 -5.16 8.06 7.29
CA GLU A 57 -4.63 8.58 8.56
C GLU A 57 -4.59 7.44 9.58
N ARG A 58 -3.46 7.22 10.24
CA ARG A 58 -3.34 6.18 11.29
C ARG A 58 -4.02 6.68 12.56
N LEU A 59 -4.97 5.90 13.09
CA LEU A 59 -5.64 6.19 14.35
C LEU A 59 -4.93 5.52 15.53
N ASP A 60 -4.57 4.24 15.38
CA ASP A 60 -3.78 3.48 16.33
C ASP A 60 -2.98 2.37 15.63
N GLU A 61 -2.56 1.34 16.37
CA GLU A 61 -1.78 0.22 15.83
C GLU A 61 -2.48 -0.57 14.73
N SER A 62 -3.79 -0.74 14.83
CA SER A 62 -4.56 -1.60 13.93
C SER A 62 -5.60 -0.84 13.11
N ARG A 63 -5.94 0.41 13.48
CA ARG A 63 -7.00 1.20 12.85
C ARG A 63 -6.46 2.38 12.04
N TYR A 64 -7.07 2.56 10.88
CA TYR A 64 -6.80 3.64 9.93
C TYR A 64 -8.11 4.31 9.53
N ARG A 65 -8.13 5.64 9.51
CA ARG A 65 -9.21 6.42 8.91
C ARG A 65 -8.91 6.60 7.44
N LEU A 66 -9.86 6.22 6.59
CA LEU A 66 -9.80 6.41 5.14
C LEU A 66 -10.80 7.52 4.79
N ILE A 67 -10.32 8.57 4.12
CA ILE A 67 -11.16 9.69 3.68
C ILE A 67 -11.08 9.80 2.17
N PHE A 68 -12.23 9.79 1.51
CA PHE A 68 -12.37 9.99 0.07
C PHE A 68 -13.20 11.25 -0.16
N THR A 69 -12.70 12.18 -0.97
CA THR A 69 -13.43 13.41 -1.29
C THR A 69 -14.31 13.16 -2.52
N ALA A 70 -15.62 13.14 -2.33
CA ALA A 70 -16.60 12.97 -3.40
C ALA A 70 -16.59 14.17 -4.38
N SER A 71 -17.26 14.02 -5.52
CA SER A 71 -17.29 15.07 -6.55
C SER A 71 -18.04 16.34 -6.13
N ASP A 72 -18.89 16.27 -5.09
CA ASP A 72 -19.53 17.43 -4.45
C ASP A 72 -18.73 17.99 -3.27
N GLY A 73 -17.50 17.51 -3.06
CA GLY A 73 -16.61 17.94 -1.98
C GLY A 73 -16.87 17.27 -0.63
N LEU A 74 -17.92 16.44 -0.51
CA LEU A 74 -18.23 15.78 0.75
C LEU A 74 -17.24 14.64 1.06
N PRO A 75 -16.82 14.46 2.32
CA PRO A 75 -15.95 13.37 2.71
C PRO A 75 -16.74 12.07 2.90
N LEU A 76 -16.36 11.02 2.18
CA LEU A 76 -16.78 9.64 2.44
C LEU A 76 -15.72 8.99 3.35
N THR A 77 -16.12 8.59 4.56
CA THR A 77 -15.20 8.16 5.61
C THR A 77 -15.42 6.71 6.02
N TRP A 78 -14.32 5.95 6.14
CA TRP A 78 -14.30 4.60 6.70
C TRP A 78 -13.25 4.47 7.79
N ILE A 79 -13.47 3.55 8.74
CA ILE A 79 -12.42 3.04 9.61
C ILE A 79 -12.04 1.64 9.13
N LEU A 80 -10.80 1.49 8.67
CA LEU A 80 -10.20 0.20 8.33
C LEU A 80 -9.45 -0.33 9.54
N ARG A 81 -9.81 -1.54 10.00
CA ARG A 81 -9.06 -2.29 11.00
C ARG A 81 -8.31 -3.43 10.32
N THR A 82 -7.03 -3.59 10.65
CA THR A 82 -6.16 -4.63 10.10
C THR A 82 -5.80 -5.65 11.16
N GLU A 83 -5.77 -6.93 10.80
CA GLU A 83 -5.36 -8.01 11.71
C GLU A 83 -3.86 -7.98 11.98
N LEU A 84 -3.05 -7.70 10.95
CA LEU A 84 -1.59 -7.66 11.05
C LEU A 84 -1.00 -6.45 10.32
N GLY A 85 -0.09 -5.75 11.00
CA GLY A 85 0.69 -4.65 10.43
C GLY A 85 -0.17 -3.54 9.82
N LYS A 86 0.09 -3.19 8.56
CA LYS A 86 -0.72 -2.21 7.81
C LYS A 86 -1.80 -2.86 6.92
N GLY A 87 -1.99 -4.18 7.03
CA GLY A 87 -2.88 -4.95 6.18
C GLY A 87 -2.73 -4.60 4.68
N PRO A 88 -3.84 -4.38 3.94
CA PRO A 88 -3.77 -4.09 2.51
C PRO A 88 -3.10 -2.75 2.17
N LEU A 89 -2.99 -1.81 3.12
CA LEU A 89 -2.30 -0.54 2.89
C LEU A 89 -0.78 -0.72 2.70
N ALA A 90 -0.20 -1.82 3.19
CA ALA A 90 1.21 -2.12 3.02
C ALA A 90 1.60 -2.19 1.53
N LEU A 91 0.70 -2.68 0.68
CA LEU A 91 0.93 -2.86 -0.76
C LEU A 91 1.02 -1.55 -1.52
N LEU A 92 0.55 -0.44 -0.96
CA LEU A 92 0.70 0.89 -1.57
C LEU A 92 2.18 1.30 -1.72
N LYS A 93 3.09 0.73 -0.90
CA LYS A 93 4.54 0.93 -1.03
C LYS A 93 5.13 0.36 -2.32
N LEU A 94 4.45 -0.59 -2.96
CA LEU A 94 4.90 -1.17 -4.23
C LEU A 94 4.68 -0.22 -5.42
N ARG A 95 3.93 0.89 -5.23
CA ARG A 95 3.68 1.85 -6.30
C ARG A 95 4.96 2.57 -6.69
N GLY A 96 5.43 2.34 -7.92
CA GLY A 96 6.70 2.90 -8.42
C GLY A 96 7.94 2.23 -7.84
N PHE A 97 7.77 1.13 -7.09
CA PHE A 97 8.89 0.33 -6.62
C PHE A 97 9.64 -0.25 -7.83
N LYS A 98 10.97 -0.13 -7.81
CA LYS A 98 11.87 -0.71 -8.82
C LYS A 98 12.90 -1.54 -8.08
N LEU A 99 13.03 -2.79 -8.50
CA LEU A 99 14.08 -3.65 -7.97
C LEU A 99 15.45 -3.10 -8.42
N PRO A 100 16.42 -2.95 -7.50
CA PRO A 100 17.78 -2.59 -7.87
C PRO A 100 18.38 -3.62 -8.83
N LYS A 101 19.11 -3.16 -9.85
CA LYS A 101 19.76 -4.06 -10.82
C LYS A 101 20.95 -4.82 -10.23
N ASN A 102 21.66 -4.19 -9.29
CA ASN A 102 22.88 -4.70 -8.69
C ASN A 102 22.73 -4.74 -7.17
N ILE A 103 23.29 -5.79 -6.56
CA ILE A 103 23.35 -5.92 -5.09
C ILE A 103 24.54 -5.12 -4.54
N PHE A 104 25.66 -5.07 -5.27
CA PHE A 104 26.88 -4.37 -4.87
C PHE A 104 27.09 -3.10 -5.70
N ALA A 105 27.48 -2.02 -5.02
CA ALA A 105 27.97 -0.81 -5.68
C ALA A 105 29.47 -0.97 -5.97
N VAL A 106 29.83 -1.33 -7.19
CA VAL A 106 31.23 -1.36 -7.62
C VAL A 106 31.62 0.04 -8.09
N LYS A 107 32.53 0.71 -7.38
CA LYS A 107 33.18 1.93 -7.88
C LYS A 107 34.24 1.52 -8.91
N PRO A 108 34.16 1.99 -10.17
CA PRO A 108 35.25 1.76 -11.12
C PRO A 108 36.52 2.43 -10.59
N GLY A 109 37.60 1.65 -10.45
CA GLY A 109 38.91 2.13 -9.98
C GLY A 109 39.29 1.76 -8.54
N SER A 110 38.39 1.15 -7.75
CA SER A 110 38.74 0.62 -6.41
C SER A 110 39.18 -0.84 -6.49
N HIS A 111 40.27 -1.11 -7.21
CA HIS A 111 41.02 -2.34 -6.98
C HIS A 111 41.89 -2.10 -5.76
N THR A 112 41.45 -2.57 -4.59
CA THR A 112 42.39 -2.78 -3.48
C THR A 112 43.26 -3.95 -3.91
N THR A 113 44.40 -3.65 -4.53
CA THR A 113 45.46 -4.63 -4.68
C THR A 113 45.92 -4.96 -3.27
N ILE A 114 45.51 -6.12 -2.78
CA ILE A 114 46.12 -6.71 -1.59
C ILE A 114 47.54 -7.06 -2.04
N SER A 115 48.50 -6.21 -1.69
CA SER A 115 49.91 -6.56 -1.80
C SER A 115 50.13 -7.75 -0.86
N VAL A 116 50.50 -8.88 -1.44
CA VAL A 116 51.09 -9.98 -0.67
C VAL A 116 52.40 -9.40 -0.14
N GLU A 117 52.43 -9.03 1.13
CA GLU A 117 53.70 -8.85 1.84
C GLU A 117 54.36 -10.22 1.81
N ASN A 118 55.44 -10.34 1.04
CA ASN A 118 56.26 -11.54 1.06
C ASN A 118 56.96 -11.57 2.43
N ASP A 119 56.60 -12.54 3.26
CA ASP A 119 57.27 -12.89 4.53
C ASP A 119 58.70 -13.45 4.31
N ASP A 120 59.35 -13.16 3.17
CA ASP A 120 60.67 -13.68 2.81
C ASP A 120 61.85 -12.88 3.42
N ASP A 121 61.59 -11.75 4.10
CA ASP A 121 62.62 -10.89 4.69
C ASP A 121 62.98 -11.23 6.16
N LEU A 122 62.46 -12.34 6.71
CA LEU A 122 62.72 -12.75 8.10
C LEU A 122 63.92 -13.71 8.29
N MET A 123 64.77 -13.90 7.28
CA MET A 123 65.95 -14.76 7.38
C MET A 123 67.20 -14.08 6.79
N ALA A 124 67.69 -13.04 7.46
CA ALA A 124 69.08 -12.62 7.36
C ALA A 124 69.72 -12.65 8.77
N GLU A 125 70.86 -13.34 8.83
CA GLU A 125 71.64 -13.79 10.00
C GLU A 125 71.93 -12.77 11.10
#